data_AF-A0A9E4GE56-F1
#
_entry.id   AF-A0A9E4GE56-F1
#
_cell.length_a   1.000
_cell.length_b   1.000
_cell.length_c   1.000
_cell.angle_alpha   90.00
_cell.angle_beta   90.00
_cell.angle_gamma   90.00
#
_symmetry.space_group_name_H-M   'P 1'
#
loop_
_entity.id
_entity.type
_entity.pdbx_description
1 polymer ?
#
loop_
_entity_poly.entity_id
_entity_poly.type
_entity_poly.pdbx_seq_one_letter_code
_entity_poly.pdbx_strand_id
1 'polypeptide(L)'
;AVPDTPSALDSLKRSLFANSMFVNWVVSQDGTGLLIMAKMEPGEGTQESSAQRIAVYTTIRDMVQEKKAAGVPESFHVAGRGALEVNFEREGQRDLQTFLPLILVVIVTTLYCTYRSLRGVLLPLAVVVAAVIWTLGIMAATGFPMFFVTSMMPVVLMAVGVADGIHILSRYYDELLEHPDTSSSEAVIAAMREMWQPVILTSLTTAAGFLSFLTAAMVPVRYFGVFTGVGWSSR
;
A
#
# COMPACT_ATOMS: atom_id res chain seq x y z
N ALA A 1 -14.95 40.58 -7.03
CA ALA A 1 -14.22 41.03 -8.23
C ALA A 1 -12.78 41.32 -7.81
N VAL A 2 -11.80 40.92 -8.62
CA VAL A 2 -10.39 41.28 -8.38
C VAL A 2 -10.26 42.80 -8.57
N PRO A 3 -9.66 43.55 -7.64
CA PRO A 3 -9.57 44.99 -7.76
C PRO A 3 -8.55 45.39 -8.85
N ASP A 4 -9.05 46.02 -9.93
CA ASP A 4 -8.23 46.46 -11.07
C ASP A 4 -7.69 47.89 -10.93
N THR A 5 -8.03 48.59 -9.84
CA THR A 5 -7.57 49.98 -9.59
C THR A 5 -6.80 50.09 -8.26
N PRO A 6 -5.78 50.98 -8.18
CA PRO A 6 -5.01 51.19 -6.95
C PRO A 6 -5.88 51.59 -5.75
N SER A 7 -6.92 52.39 -6.00
CA SER A 7 -7.91 52.81 -5.00
C SER A 7 -8.72 51.63 -4.46
N ALA A 8 -9.16 50.72 -5.33
CA ALA A 8 -9.89 49.52 -4.92
C ALA A 8 -9.00 48.55 -4.13
N LEU A 9 -7.71 48.46 -4.47
CA LEU A 9 -6.73 47.65 -3.75
C LEU A 9 -6.50 48.17 -2.33
N ASP A 10 -6.38 49.48 -2.16
CA ASP A 10 -6.22 50.12 -0.85
C ASP A 10 -7.48 49.97 0.03
N SER A 11 -8.65 50.10 -0.58
CA SER A 11 -9.92 49.86 0.10
C SER A 11 -10.05 48.41 0.59
N LEU A 12 -9.64 47.45 -0.25
CA LEU A 12 -9.60 46.03 0.10
C LEU A 12 -8.60 45.76 1.23
N LYS A 13 -7.39 46.32 1.17
CA LYS A 13 -6.39 46.23 2.25
C LYS A 13 -6.95 46.75 3.57
N ARG A 14 -7.54 47.95 3.58
CA ARG A 14 -8.15 48.52 4.80
C ARG A 14 -9.26 47.64 5.36
N SER A 15 -10.11 47.08 4.49
CA SER A 15 -11.20 46.20 4.90
C SER A 15 -10.70 44.86 5.47
N LEU A 16 -9.63 44.30 4.89
CA LEU A 16 -9.00 43.06 5.36
C LEU A 16 -8.36 43.22 6.74
N PHE A 17 -7.56 44.27 6.94
CA PHE A 17 -6.86 44.51 8.20
C PHE A 17 -7.74 45.11 9.30
N ALA A 18 -8.89 45.70 8.94
CA ALA A 18 -9.86 46.19 9.92
C ALA A 18 -10.62 45.07 10.65
N ASN A 19 -10.65 43.86 10.09
CA ASN A 19 -11.34 42.72 10.69
C ASN A 19 -10.34 41.69 11.22
N SER A 20 -10.29 41.59 12.56
CA SER A 20 -9.39 40.68 13.28
C SER A 20 -9.62 39.19 12.99
N MET A 21 -10.74 38.81 12.36
CA MET A 21 -10.99 37.42 11.96
C MET A 21 -10.25 37.00 10.69
N PHE A 22 -9.75 37.92 9.87
CA PHE A 22 -8.96 37.57 8.68
C PHE A 22 -7.46 37.58 8.96
N VAL A 23 -7.01 38.50 9.81
CA VAL A 23 -5.62 38.59 10.24
C VAL A 23 -5.28 37.38 11.11
N ASN A 24 -4.15 36.72 10.83
CA ASN A 24 -3.68 35.45 11.43
C ASN A 24 -4.49 34.18 11.10
N TRP A 25 -5.67 34.29 10.47
CA TRP A 25 -6.45 33.13 10.03
C TRP A 25 -6.37 32.87 8.53
N VAL A 26 -6.37 33.94 7.73
CA VAL A 26 -6.36 33.87 6.25
C VAL A 26 -5.21 34.68 5.68
N VAL A 27 -4.87 35.82 6.28
CA VAL A 27 -3.76 36.68 5.86
C VAL A 27 -2.80 36.86 7.02
N SER A 28 -1.49 36.80 6.76
CA SER A 28 -0.46 37.03 7.78
C SER A 28 -0.46 38.49 8.27
N GLN A 29 0.05 38.73 9.47
CA GLN A 29 0.12 40.09 10.05
C GLN A 29 0.94 41.07 9.21
N ASP A 30 1.99 40.59 8.54
CA ASP A 30 2.84 41.36 7.64
C ASP A 30 2.28 41.45 6.20
N GLY A 31 1.15 40.78 5.92
CA GLY A 31 0.50 40.78 4.61
C GLY A 31 1.27 40.02 3.52
N THR A 32 2.29 39.23 3.89
CA THR A 32 3.15 38.49 2.96
C THR A 32 2.62 37.08 2.65
N GLY A 33 1.72 36.55 3.48
CA GLY A 33 1.15 35.21 3.36
C GLY A 33 -0.37 35.23 3.23
N LEU A 34 -0.91 34.40 2.35
CA LEU A 34 -2.34 34.16 2.14
C LEU A 34 -2.63 32.66 2.20
N LEU A 35 -3.63 32.27 3.00
CA LEU A 35 -4.17 30.92 3.07
C LEU A 35 -5.44 30.84 2.22
N ILE A 36 -5.46 29.93 1.24
CA ILE A 36 -6.67 29.59 0.49
C ILE A 36 -7.14 28.21 0.95
N MET A 37 -8.33 28.15 1.55
CA MET A 37 -8.93 26.90 2.01
C MET A 37 -9.90 26.36 0.96
N ALA A 38 -9.63 25.16 0.46
CA ALA A 38 -10.56 24.40 -0.37
C ALA A 38 -11.01 23.17 0.41
N LYS A 39 -12.31 23.07 0.71
CA LYS A 39 -12.90 21.89 1.32
C LYS A 39 -13.34 20.94 0.21
N MET A 40 -12.81 19.72 0.22
CA MET A 40 -13.35 18.64 -0.59
C MET A 40 -14.46 17.94 0.18
N GLU A 41 -15.58 17.66 -0.50
CA GLU A 41 -16.59 16.81 0.11
C GLU A 41 -16.01 15.41 0.36
N PRO A 42 -16.23 14.83 1.54
CA PRO A 42 -15.79 13.48 1.83
C PRO A 42 -16.61 12.54 0.95
N GLY A 43 -16.01 11.99 -0.11
CA GLY A 43 -16.63 10.88 -0.81
C GLY A 43 -16.49 9.60 0.01
N GLU A 44 -17.39 8.64 -0.23
CA GLU A 44 -17.67 7.47 0.62
C GLU A 44 -16.56 6.41 0.67
N GLY A 45 -15.29 6.79 0.48
CA GLY A 45 -14.17 5.85 0.41
C GLY A 45 -14.22 4.93 -0.81
N THR A 46 -15.06 5.22 -1.80
CA THR A 46 -15.11 4.49 -3.07
C THR A 46 -13.90 4.83 -3.95
N GLN A 47 -13.55 3.92 -4.86
CA GLN A 47 -12.44 4.07 -5.80
C GLN A 47 -12.61 5.32 -6.70
N GLU A 48 -13.86 5.65 -7.05
CA GLU A 48 -14.22 6.89 -7.75
C GLU A 48 -13.91 8.14 -6.92
N SER A 49 -14.20 8.12 -5.61
CA SER A 49 -13.87 9.23 -4.73
C SER A 49 -12.37 9.46 -4.62
N SER A 50 -11.56 8.40 -4.55
CA SER A 50 -10.09 8.52 -4.58
C SER A 50 -9.59 9.12 -5.89
N ALA A 51 -10.11 8.67 -7.03
CA ALA A 51 -9.75 9.21 -8.34
C ALA A 51 -10.07 10.71 -8.45
N GLN A 52 -11.22 11.13 -7.92
CA GLN A 52 -11.63 12.55 -7.92
C GLN A 52 -10.73 13.41 -7.02
N ARG A 53 -10.35 12.92 -5.83
CA ARG A 53 -9.38 13.61 -4.95
C ARG A 53 -8.03 13.77 -5.62
N ILE A 54 -7.54 12.71 -6.26
CA ILE A 54 -6.28 12.74 -7.02
C ILE A 54 -6.37 13.80 -8.11
N ALA A 55 -7.43 13.77 -8.92
CA ALA A 55 -7.63 14.69 -10.04
C ALA A 55 -7.58 16.16 -9.57
N VAL A 56 -8.36 16.52 -8.55
CA VAL A 56 -8.39 17.89 -7.99
C VAL A 56 -7.01 18.30 -7.49
N TYR A 57 -6.33 17.44 -6.73
CA TYR A 57 -4.99 17.73 -6.23
C TYR A 57 -3.98 17.92 -7.36
N THR A 58 -4.00 17.08 -8.40
CA THR A 58 -3.14 17.25 -9.57
C THR A 58 -3.42 18.56 -10.30
N THR A 59 -4.69 18.92 -10.52
CA THR A 59 -5.03 20.20 -11.17
C THR A 59 -4.51 21.39 -10.38
N ILE A 60 -4.70 21.40 -9.05
CA ILE A 60 -4.17 22.46 -8.18
C ILE A 60 -2.64 22.53 -8.27
N ARG A 61 -1.98 21.37 -8.18
CA ARG A 61 -0.53 21.29 -8.25
C ARG A 61 0.01 21.74 -9.61
N ASP A 62 -0.67 21.40 -10.70
CA ASP A 62 -0.24 21.76 -12.05
C ASP A 62 -0.44 23.26 -12.30
N MET A 63 -1.54 23.87 -11.81
CA MET A 63 -1.71 25.34 -11.79
C MET A 63 -0.60 26.03 -11.00
N VAL A 64 -0.22 25.48 -9.84
CA VAL A 64 0.88 26.00 -9.02
C VAL A 64 2.22 25.90 -9.77
N GLN A 65 2.49 24.79 -10.43
CA GLN A 65 3.73 24.59 -11.20
C GLN A 65 3.78 25.51 -12.42
N GLU A 66 2.66 25.73 -13.12
CA GLU A 66 2.56 26.66 -14.24
C GLU A 66 2.90 28.09 -13.81
N LYS A 67 2.36 28.55 -12.67
CA LYS A 67 2.67 29.87 -12.11
C LYS A 67 4.14 29.98 -11.68
N LYS A 68 4.71 28.92 -11.12
CA LYS A 68 6.14 28.88 -10.78
C LYS A 68 7.03 28.92 -12.03
N ALA A 69 6.65 28.21 -13.09
CA ALA A 69 7.35 28.20 -14.37
C ALA A 69 7.26 29.55 -15.10
N ALA A 70 6.16 30.27 -14.95
CA ALA A 70 5.98 31.63 -15.44
C ALA A 70 6.82 32.69 -14.68
N GLY A 71 7.63 32.27 -13.70
CA GLY A 71 8.54 33.15 -12.97
C GLY A 71 7.86 34.07 -11.96
N VAL A 72 6.64 33.73 -11.52
CA VAL A 72 5.96 34.49 -10.48
C VAL A 72 6.79 34.40 -9.18
N PRO A 73 7.15 35.53 -8.54
CA PRO A 73 8.04 35.56 -7.37
C PRO A 73 7.40 34.96 -6.10
N GLU A 74 6.11 34.66 -6.13
CA GLU A 74 5.33 34.14 -5.01
C GLU A 74 5.59 32.64 -4.79
N SER A 75 5.76 32.23 -3.54
CA SER A 75 5.91 30.82 -3.18
C SER A 75 4.56 30.19 -2.85
N PHE A 76 4.19 29.14 -3.58
CA PHE A 76 2.94 28.42 -3.40
C PHE A 76 3.20 27.08 -2.68
N HIS A 77 2.44 26.82 -1.62
CA HIS A 77 2.51 25.58 -0.85
C HIS A 77 1.13 24.95 -0.75
N VAL A 78 1.02 23.66 -1.11
CA VAL A 78 -0.23 22.89 -0.98
C VAL A 78 -0.09 21.99 0.23
N ALA A 79 -1.03 22.11 1.18
CA ALA A 79 -0.99 21.37 2.43
C ALA A 79 -2.40 20.91 2.84
N GLY A 80 -2.47 20.10 3.89
CA GLY A 80 -3.71 19.58 4.45
C GLY A 80 -3.97 18.11 4.09
N ARG A 81 -5.04 17.58 4.67
CA ARG A 81 -5.34 16.14 4.66
C ARG A 81 -5.49 15.56 3.24
N GLY A 82 -6.17 16.27 2.34
CA GLY A 82 -6.35 15.80 0.96
C GLY A 82 -5.06 15.67 0.17
N ALA A 83 -4.14 16.63 0.33
CA ALA A 83 -2.82 16.57 -0.28
C ALA A 83 -1.99 15.41 0.29
N LEU A 84 -2.05 15.20 1.60
CA LEU A 84 -1.35 14.11 2.28
C LEU A 84 -1.86 12.73 1.84
N GLU A 85 -3.18 12.55 1.77
CA GLU A 85 -3.81 11.29 1.34
C GLU A 85 -3.43 10.95 -0.11
N VAL A 86 -3.47 11.92 -1.04
CA VAL A 86 -3.07 11.69 -2.44
C VAL A 86 -1.58 11.38 -2.56
N ASN A 87 -0.72 12.08 -1.81
CA ASN A 87 0.72 11.79 -1.81
C ASN A 87 1.00 10.39 -1.27
N PHE A 88 0.36 9.97 -0.16
CA PHE A 88 0.52 8.61 0.36
C PHE A 88 0.01 7.55 -0.61
N GLU A 89 -1.16 7.74 -1.23
CA GLU A 89 -1.66 6.80 -2.24
C GLU A 89 -0.67 6.65 -3.42
N ARG A 90 -0.09 7.77 -3.88
CA ARG A 90 0.90 7.76 -4.97
C ARG A 90 2.22 7.12 -4.58
N GLU A 91 2.73 7.42 -3.38
CA GLU A 91 3.96 6.82 -2.86
C GLU A 91 3.78 5.31 -2.66
N GLY A 92 2.63 4.86 -2.14
CA GLY A 92 2.34 3.43 -2.01
C GLY A 92 2.29 2.67 -3.33
N GLN A 93 1.75 3.28 -4.38
CA GLN A 93 1.79 2.72 -5.73
C GLN A 93 3.23 2.58 -6.24
N ARG A 94 4.07 3.59 -6.00
CA ARG A 94 5.49 3.57 -6.39
C ARG A 94 6.27 2.51 -5.60
N ASP A 95 5.98 2.37 -4.32
CA ASP A 95 6.58 1.35 -3.46
C ASP A 95 6.20 -0.05 -3.96
N LEU A 96 4.93 -0.28 -4.32
CA LEU A 96 4.50 -1.56 -4.89
C LEU A 96 5.25 -1.86 -6.19
N GLN A 97 5.36 -0.88 -7.10
CA GLN A 97 6.08 -1.04 -8.37
C GLN A 97 7.59 -1.30 -8.19
N THR A 98 8.16 -0.89 -7.06
CA THR A 98 9.59 -1.06 -6.77
C THR A 98 9.86 -2.33 -5.96
N PHE A 99 9.08 -2.59 -4.91
CA PHE A 99 9.28 -3.70 -3.99
C PHE A 99 8.78 -5.03 -4.51
N LEU A 100 7.71 -5.06 -5.31
CA LEU A 100 7.20 -6.29 -5.91
C LEU A 100 8.23 -6.97 -6.82
N PRO A 101 8.87 -6.28 -7.81
CA PRO A 101 9.91 -6.93 -8.60
C PRO A 101 11.16 -7.25 -7.77
N LEU A 102 11.53 -6.37 -6.82
CA LEU A 102 12.67 -6.62 -5.94
C LEU A 102 12.50 -7.91 -5.13
N ILE A 103 11.33 -8.10 -4.51
CA ILE A 103 11.09 -9.30 -3.70
C ILE A 103 10.95 -10.55 -4.55
N LEU A 104 10.41 -10.43 -5.76
CA LEU A 104 10.35 -11.54 -6.71
C LEU A 104 11.77 -11.98 -7.12
N VAL A 105 12.68 -11.03 -7.38
CA VAL A 105 14.09 -11.33 -7.65
C VAL A 105 14.74 -12.04 -6.46
N VAL A 106 14.51 -11.55 -5.24
CA VAL A 106 15.04 -12.19 -4.02
C VAL A 106 14.50 -13.62 -3.87
N ILE A 107 13.19 -13.81 -3.98
CA ILE A 107 12.53 -15.12 -3.87
C ILE A 107 13.07 -16.09 -4.92
N VAL A 108 13.10 -15.68 -6.19
CA VAL A 108 13.59 -16.52 -7.29
C VAL A 108 15.05 -16.88 -7.08
N THR A 109 15.88 -15.91 -6.67
CA THR A 109 17.30 -16.15 -6.39
C THR A 109 17.47 -17.13 -5.23
N THR A 110 16.77 -16.94 -4.12
CA THR A 110 16.83 -17.85 -2.96
C THR A 110 16.39 -19.26 -3.34
N LEU A 111 15.23 -19.42 -3.98
CA LEU A 111 14.73 -20.72 -4.42
C LEU A 111 15.68 -21.40 -5.42
N TYR A 112 16.23 -20.64 -6.36
CA TYR A 112 17.18 -21.17 -7.35
C TYR A 112 18.50 -21.58 -6.68
N CYS A 113 19.00 -20.82 -5.71
CA CYS A 113 20.18 -21.19 -4.94
C CYS A 113 19.96 -22.46 -4.11
N THR A 114 18.76 -22.63 -3.52
CA THR A 114 18.41 -23.80 -2.70
C THR A 114 18.24 -25.06 -3.55
N TYR A 115 17.43 -25.01 -4.61
CA TYR A 115 17.05 -26.22 -5.36
C TYR A 115 17.82 -26.42 -6.66
N ARG A 116 18.48 -25.37 -7.18
CA ARG A 116 19.20 -25.39 -8.48
C ARG A 116 18.38 -25.97 -9.63
N SER A 117 17.06 -25.84 -9.55
CA SER A 117 16.07 -26.50 -10.40
C SER A 117 14.93 -25.52 -10.72
N LEU A 118 14.59 -25.37 -12.00
CA LEU A 118 13.47 -24.53 -12.42
C LEU A 118 12.14 -24.99 -11.80
N ARG A 119 11.93 -26.31 -11.66
CA ARG A 119 10.73 -26.86 -11.03
C ARG A 119 10.67 -26.50 -9.54
N GLY A 120 11.83 -26.50 -8.87
CA GLY A 120 11.93 -26.13 -7.45
C GLY A 120 11.74 -24.63 -7.19
N VAL A 121 11.80 -23.80 -8.23
CA VAL A 121 11.45 -22.37 -8.16
C VAL A 121 9.98 -22.15 -8.51
N LEU A 122 9.52 -22.72 -9.62
CA LEU A 122 8.21 -22.44 -10.18
C LEU A 122 7.06 -22.97 -9.31
N LEU A 123 7.23 -24.14 -8.68
CA LEU A 123 6.17 -24.75 -7.87
C LEU A 123 5.86 -23.91 -6.62
N PRO A 124 6.83 -23.55 -5.74
CA PRO A 124 6.54 -22.68 -4.60
C PRO A 124 6.04 -21.31 -5.04
N LEU A 125 6.65 -20.72 -6.08
CA LEU A 125 6.26 -19.40 -6.57
C LEU A 125 4.80 -19.38 -7.05
N ALA A 126 4.35 -20.40 -7.78
CA ALA A 126 2.98 -20.50 -8.27
C ALA A 126 1.97 -20.58 -7.11
N VAL A 127 2.26 -21.38 -6.08
CA VAL A 127 1.40 -21.50 -4.88
C VAL A 127 1.29 -20.15 -4.16
N VAL A 128 2.41 -19.46 -3.98
CA VAL A 128 2.43 -18.16 -3.31
C VAL A 128 1.66 -17.10 -4.10
N VAL A 129 1.88 -17.03 -5.41
CA VAL A 129 1.17 -16.08 -6.29
C VAL A 129 -0.33 -16.36 -6.29
N ALA A 130 -0.75 -17.62 -6.37
CA ALA A 130 -2.16 -18.00 -6.29
C ALA A 130 -2.81 -17.55 -4.98
N ALA A 131 -2.12 -17.73 -3.84
CA ALA A 131 -2.62 -17.28 -2.54
C ALA A 131 -2.72 -15.75 -2.42
N VAL A 132 -1.76 -15.02 -2.99
CA VAL A 132 -1.82 -13.54 -3.05
C VAL A 132 -3.01 -13.11 -3.89
N ILE A 133 -3.20 -13.69 -5.07
CA ILE A 133 -4.34 -13.40 -5.95
C ILE A 133 -5.66 -13.68 -5.21
N TRP A 134 -5.77 -14.81 -4.50
CA TRP A 134 -6.97 -15.12 -3.72
C TRP A 134 -7.23 -14.10 -2.61
N THR A 135 -6.20 -13.75 -1.86
CA THR A 135 -6.32 -12.79 -0.75
C THR A 135 -6.78 -11.42 -1.24
N LEU A 136 -6.14 -10.91 -2.30
CA LEU A 136 -6.51 -9.64 -2.92
C LEU A 136 -7.87 -9.72 -3.63
N GLY A 137 -8.20 -10.87 -4.22
CA GLY A 137 -9.48 -11.12 -4.88
C GLY A 137 -10.65 -11.07 -3.89
N ILE A 138 -10.50 -11.68 -2.71
CA ILE A 138 -11.49 -11.59 -1.63
C ILE A 138 -11.62 -10.15 -1.14
N MET A 139 -10.50 -9.44 -0.96
CA MET A 139 -10.52 -8.03 -0.56
C MET A 139 -11.26 -7.16 -1.59
N ALA A 140 -10.96 -7.35 -2.88
CA ALA A 140 -11.64 -6.63 -3.96
C ALA A 140 -13.13 -7.00 -4.04
N ALA A 141 -13.49 -8.27 -3.87
CA ALA A 141 -14.87 -8.75 -3.89
C ALA A 141 -15.72 -8.20 -2.74
N THR A 142 -15.12 -7.95 -1.58
CA THR A 142 -15.79 -7.31 -0.44
C THR A 142 -15.96 -5.79 -0.59
N GLY A 143 -15.50 -5.21 -1.72
CA GLY A 143 -15.63 -3.78 -2.00
C GLY A 143 -14.75 -2.89 -1.12
N PHE A 144 -13.76 -3.46 -0.43
CA PHE A 144 -12.94 -2.70 0.48
C PHE A 144 -11.92 -1.84 -0.27
N PRO A 145 -11.85 -0.52 -0.01
CA PRO A 145 -10.91 0.34 -0.71
C PRO A 145 -9.47 0.00 -0.35
N MET A 146 -8.61 0.01 -1.37
CA MET A 146 -7.18 -0.22 -1.19
C MET A 146 -6.52 1.05 -0.66
N PHE A 147 -6.07 1.01 0.60
CA PHE A 147 -5.25 2.03 1.22
C PHE A 147 -3.76 1.77 1.00
N PHE A 148 -2.93 2.79 1.27
CA PHE A 148 -1.47 2.69 1.30
C PHE A 148 -0.97 1.49 2.13
N VAL A 149 -1.52 1.28 3.32
CA VAL A 149 -1.09 0.16 4.18
C VAL A 149 -1.43 -1.20 3.54
N THR A 150 -2.61 -1.33 2.94
CA THR A 150 -3.04 -2.56 2.27
C THR A 150 -2.29 -2.81 0.95
N SER A 151 -1.73 -1.78 0.31
CA SER A 151 -0.92 -1.97 -0.91
C SER A 151 0.37 -2.75 -0.65
N MET A 152 0.82 -2.85 0.61
CA MET A 152 2.00 -3.64 0.99
C MET A 152 1.71 -5.13 1.21
N MET A 153 0.43 -5.53 1.28
CA MET A 153 0.02 -6.93 1.52
C MET A 153 0.66 -7.94 0.56
N PRO A 154 0.72 -7.71 -0.77
CA PRO A 154 1.28 -8.68 -1.70
C PRO A 154 2.75 -9.00 -1.38
N VAL A 155 3.52 -7.97 -1.04
CA VAL A 155 4.94 -8.09 -0.71
C VAL A 155 5.13 -8.95 0.54
N VAL A 156 4.38 -8.66 1.61
CA VAL A 156 4.45 -9.42 2.87
C VAL A 156 3.99 -10.86 2.69
N LEU A 157 2.86 -11.08 2.01
CA LEU A 157 2.31 -12.41 1.76
C LEU A 157 3.23 -13.27 0.91
N MET A 158 3.97 -12.68 -0.03
CA MET A 158 4.99 -13.38 -0.81
C MET A 158 6.20 -13.74 0.04
N ALA A 159 6.72 -12.78 0.81
CA ALA A 159 7.92 -12.96 1.63
C ALA A 159 7.76 -14.13 2.62
N VAL A 160 6.66 -14.11 3.38
CA VAL A 160 6.40 -15.14 4.38
C VAL A 160 5.95 -16.43 3.68
N GLY A 161 5.13 -16.35 2.63
CA GLY A 161 4.51 -17.52 1.98
C GLY A 161 5.47 -18.49 1.33
N VAL A 162 6.64 -18.00 0.89
CA VAL A 162 7.67 -18.84 0.27
C VAL A 162 8.33 -19.76 1.30
N ALA A 163 8.35 -19.39 2.59
CA ALA A 163 9.02 -20.17 3.63
C ALA A 163 8.44 -21.57 3.78
N ASP A 164 7.10 -21.70 3.87
CA ASP A 164 6.46 -23.01 4.00
C ASP A 164 6.67 -23.87 2.75
N GLY A 165 6.60 -23.25 1.56
CA GLY A 165 6.91 -23.91 0.29
C GLY A 165 8.34 -24.46 0.24
N ILE A 166 9.31 -23.73 0.82
CA ILE A 166 10.69 -24.19 0.94
C ILE A 166 10.78 -25.41 1.86
N HIS A 167 10.16 -25.36 3.04
CA HIS A 167 10.23 -26.47 3.99
C HIS A 167 9.58 -27.75 3.45
N ILE A 168 8.39 -27.65 2.86
CA ILE A 168 7.68 -28.79 2.27
C ILE A 168 8.48 -29.38 1.11
N LEU A 169 9.00 -28.53 0.22
CA LEU A 169 9.72 -28.99 -0.95
C LEU A 169 11.10 -29.55 -0.60
N SER A 170 11.76 -29.01 0.43
CA SER A 170 13.00 -29.58 0.96
C SER A 170 12.75 -31.02 1.43
N ARG A 171 11.70 -31.24 2.25
CA ARG A 171 11.41 -32.58 2.76
C ARG A 171 11.05 -33.56 1.64
N TYR A 172 10.32 -33.10 0.63
CA TYR A 172 10.04 -33.90 -0.57
C TYR A 172 11.33 -34.33 -1.30
N TYR A 173 12.30 -33.42 -1.48
CA TYR A 173 13.57 -33.77 -2.11
C TYR A 173 14.45 -34.66 -1.23
N ASP A 174 14.44 -34.45 0.09
CA ASP A 174 15.15 -35.30 1.04
C ASP A 174 14.62 -36.74 1.00
N GLU A 175 13.30 -36.92 0.95
CA GLU A 175 12.65 -38.23 0.83
C GLU A 175 13.05 -38.96 -0.47
N LEU A 176 13.13 -38.24 -1.60
CA LEU A 176 13.59 -38.81 -2.88
C LEU A 176 15.08 -39.18 -2.88
N LEU A 177 15.89 -38.50 -2.06
CA LEU A 177 17.32 -38.79 -1.91
C LEU A 177 17.56 -39.97 -0.97
N GLU A 178 16.81 -40.04 0.14
CA GLU A 178 16.88 -41.12 1.13
C GLU A 178 16.28 -42.42 0.58
N HIS A 179 15.24 -42.31 -0.27
CA HIS A 179 14.52 -43.44 -0.84
C HIS A 179 14.35 -43.30 -2.37
N PRO A 180 15.39 -43.66 -3.17
CA PRO A 180 15.39 -43.46 -4.62
C PRO A 180 14.33 -44.26 -5.39
N ASP A 181 13.86 -45.37 -4.82
CA ASP A 181 12.85 -46.25 -5.43
C ASP A 181 11.41 -45.79 -5.14
N THR A 182 11.23 -44.81 -4.25
CA THR A 182 9.92 -44.28 -3.87
C THR A 182 9.32 -43.48 -5.02
N SER A 183 8.05 -43.72 -5.33
CA SER A 183 7.36 -42.94 -6.36
C SER A 183 7.20 -41.48 -5.91
N SER A 184 7.13 -40.54 -6.86
CA SER A 184 6.92 -39.12 -6.52
C SER A 184 5.65 -38.89 -5.70
N SER A 185 4.60 -39.70 -5.90
CA SER A 185 3.37 -39.61 -5.12
C SER A 185 3.57 -40.00 -3.66
N GLU A 186 4.31 -41.09 -3.42
CA GLU A 186 4.61 -41.54 -2.06
C GLU A 186 5.52 -40.55 -1.34
N ALA A 187 6.50 -39.97 -2.04
CA ALA A 187 7.38 -38.95 -1.49
C ALA A 187 6.61 -37.67 -1.08
N VAL A 188 5.61 -37.26 -1.85
CA VAL A 188 4.73 -36.14 -1.48
C VAL A 188 3.93 -36.48 -0.22
N ILE A 189 3.36 -37.69 -0.13
CA ILE A 189 2.58 -38.11 1.04
C ILE A 189 3.46 -38.16 2.29
N ALA A 190 4.67 -38.70 2.18
CA ALA A 190 5.63 -38.77 3.28
C ALA A 190 6.02 -37.36 3.76
N ALA A 191 6.40 -36.47 2.84
CA ALA A 191 6.72 -35.09 3.16
C ALA A 191 5.56 -34.36 3.84
N MET A 192 4.33 -34.49 3.33
CA MET A 192 3.14 -33.88 3.93
C MET A 192 2.82 -34.46 5.32
N ARG A 193 3.01 -35.76 5.51
CA ARG A 193 2.76 -36.44 6.81
C ARG A 193 3.72 -35.99 7.90
N GLU A 194 4.89 -35.51 7.55
CA GLU A 194 5.84 -34.93 8.50
C GLU A 194 5.64 -33.43 8.67
N MET A 195 5.35 -32.73 7.56
CA MET A 195 5.27 -31.27 7.55
C MET A 195 3.94 -30.68 8.01
N TRP A 196 2.86 -31.47 8.10
CA TRP A 196 1.55 -30.91 8.48
C TRP A 196 1.54 -30.26 9.87
N GLN A 197 2.21 -30.83 10.89
CA GLN A 197 2.23 -30.22 12.23
C GLN A 197 3.01 -28.91 12.26
N PRO A 198 4.27 -28.86 11.76
CA PRO A 198 5.01 -27.60 11.67
C PRO A 198 4.26 -26.53 10.87
N VAL A 199 3.71 -26.88 9.71
CA VAL A 199 3.05 -25.91 8.80
C VAL A 199 1.76 -25.35 9.41
N ILE A 200 0.95 -26.17 10.09
CA ILE A 200 -0.25 -25.67 10.78
C ILE A 200 0.15 -24.74 11.94
N LEU A 201 1.20 -25.07 12.69
CA LEU A 201 1.65 -24.24 13.80
C LEU A 201 2.22 -22.90 13.34
N THR A 202 3.06 -22.89 12.30
CA THR A 202 3.57 -21.64 11.69
C THR A 202 2.43 -20.81 11.11
N SER A 203 1.44 -21.47 10.49
CA SER A 203 0.28 -20.77 9.93
C SER A 203 -0.61 -20.16 11.00
N LEU A 204 -0.88 -20.88 12.09
CA LEU A 204 -1.70 -20.38 13.18
C LEU A 204 -1.02 -19.20 13.91
N THR A 205 0.29 -19.31 14.16
CA THR A 205 1.06 -18.23 14.79
C THR A 205 1.18 -17.00 13.90
N THR A 206 1.36 -17.18 12.59
CA THR A 206 1.37 -16.08 11.61
C THR A 206 0.00 -15.42 11.50
N ALA A 207 -1.07 -16.21 11.41
CA ALA A 207 -2.44 -15.70 11.39
C ALA A 207 -2.77 -14.94 12.68
N ALA A 208 -2.39 -15.45 13.85
CA ALA A 208 -2.55 -14.76 15.13
C ALA A 208 -1.75 -13.43 15.17
N GLY A 209 -0.53 -13.43 14.62
CA GLY A 209 0.29 -12.23 14.46
C GLY A 209 -0.41 -11.15 13.63
N PHE A 210 -0.98 -11.50 12.48
CA PHE A 210 -1.75 -10.56 11.66
C PHE A 210 -3.07 -10.15 12.31
N LEU A 211 -3.80 -11.07 12.93
CA LEU A 211 -5.06 -10.77 13.63
C LEU A 211 -4.85 -9.85 14.84
N SER A 212 -3.65 -9.82 15.44
CA SER A 212 -3.34 -8.86 16.50
C SER A 212 -3.52 -7.40 16.06
N PHE A 213 -3.43 -7.11 14.75
CA PHE A 213 -3.63 -5.78 14.20
C PHE A 213 -5.09 -5.29 14.28
N LEU A 214 -6.03 -6.16 14.64
CA LEU A 214 -7.39 -5.75 15.00
C LEU A 214 -7.41 -4.72 16.14
N THR A 215 -6.39 -4.73 17.01
CA THR A 215 -6.24 -3.78 18.11
C THR A 215 -5.70 -2.41 17.67
N ALA A 216 -5.24 -2.26 16.43
CA ALA A 216 -4.67 -1.01 15.94
C ALA A 216 -5.70 0.13 15.95
N ALA A 217 -5.27 1.37 16.20
CA ALA A 217 -6.16 2.53 16.15
C ALA A 217 -6.63 2.85 14.73
N MET A 218 -5.79 2.56 13.73
CA MET A 218 -6.07 2.89 12.33
C MET A 218 -6.86 1.77 11.66
N VAL A 219 -8.04 2.12 11.12
CA VAL A 219 -8.94 1.20 10.40
C VAL A 219 -8.22 0.45 9.26
N PRO A 220 -7.42 1.08 8.39
CA PRO A 220 -6.70 0.37 7.32
C PRO A 220 -5.76 -0.73 7.83
N VAL A 221 -5.15 -0.54 9.01
CA VAL A 221 -4.24 -1.53 9.63
C VAL A 221 -5.02 -2.74 10.15
N ARG A 222 -6.24 -2.54 10.68
CA ARG A 222 -7.11 -3.64 11.09
C ARG A 222 -7.49 -4.52 9.90
N TYR A 223 -7.91 -3.89 8.80
CA TYR A 223 -8.29 -4.62 7.59
C TYR A 223 -7.10 -5.33 6.95
N PHE A 224 -5.91 -4.71 6.92
CA PHE A 224 -4.67 -5.39 6.56
C PHE A 224 -4.54 -6.70 7.35
N GLY A 225 -4.63 -6.65 8.68
CA GLY A 225 -4.49 -7.82 9.53
C GLY A 225 -5.54 -8.91 9.32
N VAL A 226 -6.80 -8.53 9.10
CA VAL A 226 -7.88 -9.48 8.81
C VAL A 226 -7.65 -10.16 7.47
N PHE A 227 -7.43 -9.40 6.40
CA PHE A 227 -7.28 -10.00 5.07
C PHE A 227 -5.99 -10.79 4.95
N THR A 228 -4.87 -10.33 5.51
CA THR A 228 -3.63 -11.13 5.51
C THR A 228 -3.75 -12.37 6.38
N GLY A 229 -4.40 -12.29 7.55
CA GLY A 229 -4.63 -13.45 8.42
C GLY A 229 -5.55 -14.50 7.78
N VAL A 230 -6.67 -14.08 7.20
CA VAL A 230 -7.60 -14.98 6.49
C VAL A 230 -6.93 -15.56 5.24
N GLY A 231 -6.29 -14.73 4.43
CA GLY A 231 -5.56 -15.17 3.24
C GLY A 231 -4.43 -16.15 3.56
N TRP A 232 -3.81 -16.01 4.73
CA TRP A 232 -2.80 -16.95 5.21
C TRP A 232 -3.41 -18.31 5.57
N SER A 233 -4.58 -18.33 6.22
CA SER A 233 -5.26 -19.57 6.60
C SER A 233 -5.78 -20.40 5.42
N SER A 234 -5.86 -19.83 4.22
CA SER A 234 -6.36 -20.50 3.01
C SER A 234 -5.31 -21.26 2.19
N ARG A 235 -4.08 -21.41 2.71
CA ARG A 235 -2.97 -22.11 2.04
C ARG A 235 -2.86 -23.58 2.41
#